data_AF-A0A9X8G9H8-F1
#
_entry.id   AF-A0A9X8G9H8-F1
#
_cell.length_a   1.000
_cell.length_b   1.000
_cell.length_c   1.000
_cell.angle_alpha   90.00
_cell.angle_beta   90.00
_cell.angle_gamma   90.00
#
_symmetry.space_group_name_H-M   'P 1'
#
loop_
_entity.id
_entity.type
_entity.pdbx_description
1 polymer ?
#
loop_
_entity_poly.entity_id
_entity_poly.type
_entity_poly.pdbx_seq_one_letter_code
_entity_poly.pdbx_strand_id
1 'polypeptide(L)'
;MNKELSLNGYGYNKEDSNQDQYPQFEQSVKNFFDMAINSGKKLFTTNVDELYEIYLNNLPAEARQHYTCNACRTFINRFGGLVTIDENGTMNSAMWNEDITPRFFAPAVSAMKKAVLNSRVNGVFIPDARVLGIPRTGEWTHLSVALPQTLVNRSVIRTAHQVMAEKLEDFKMLIRALMEYSVDVVDQAVGLLKTESLYRSEKCLGTAEWFREVHEKRDNVKNSRHKENIVWLAVATAPTGFCHVRSSMIGTLLDDIASGMSFDSVSRRFAEKMHPLQYQRPQAAPSAGNIAQAEKIVEKLGIQKSLIRRFARVDELKTEWTPKGKKETIKNSGGIFSHIQSKDKKELPKMNVPPVTMTWRKFMETVLPLAEEIEYQVKSVDNFSAILTASYEDAPPILQWDKEEQRNPFSWYVYSGGSNASKWNVSTGYQKVTAITFQPSMWYDENAHQGKAVFLILDGAKDNRFNSAGNALFPEILKSELREIRSTLESYSKGAAIEEYDEASACGVRLQYGGTWNAMVRVTTKTGTAVYKLDRWD
;
A
#
# COMPACT_ATOMS: atom_id res chain seq x y z
N MET A 1 -43.16 -5.86 -74.35
CA MET A 1 -42.48 -4.79 -73.59
C MET A 1 -42.60 -5.12 -72.11
N ASN A 2 -41.74 -6.00 -71.61
CA ASN A 2 -41.62 -6.27 -70.18
C ASN A 2 -40.56 -5.33 -69.63
N LYS A 3 -40.93 -4.51 -68.65
CA LYS A 3 -40.02 -3.67 -67.89
C LYS A 3 -39.88 -4.32 -66.52
N GLU A 4 -38.89 -5.20 -66.38
CA GLU A 4 -38.39 -5.61 -65.07
C GLU A 4 -37.66 -4.41 -64.45
N LEU A 5 -38.28 -3.81 -63.44
CA LEU A 5 -37.59 -2.94 -62.50
C LEU A 5 -36.99 -3.84 -61.43
N SER A 6 -35.71 -4.17 -61.62
CA SER A 6 -34.89 -4.85 -60.63
C SER A 6 -34.74 -3.95 -59.40
N LEU A 7 -35.27 -4.42 -58.27
CA LEU A 7 -34.88 -3.98 -56.94
C LEU A 7 -33.39 -4.29 -56.75
N ASN A 8 -32.54 -3.31 -57.03
CA ASN A 8 -31.13 -3.37 -56.70
C ASN A 8 -30.95 -3.24 -55.18
N GLY A 9 -31.06 -4.36 -54.48
CA GLY A 9 -30.45 -4.54 -53.16
C GLY A 9 -28.93 -4.67 -53.32
N TYR A 10 -28.23 -3.55 -53.52
CA TYR A 10 -26.77 -3.53 -53.38
C TYR A 10 -26.44 -3.60 -51.90
N GLY A 11 -26.22 -4.82 -51.40
CA GLY A 11 -25.57 -5.01 -50.11
C GLY A 11 -24.10 -4.61 -50.23
N TYR A 12 -23.70 -3.54 -49.53
CA TYR A 12 -22.30 -3.13 -49.37
C TYR A 12 -21.42 -4.34 -49.03
N ASN A 13 -20.32 -4.54 -49.77
CA ASN A 13 -19.46 -5.72 -49.71
C ASN A 13 -18.03 -5.38 -49.19
N LYS A 14 -17.10 -6.34 -49.25
CA LYS A 14 -15.69 -6.18 -48.80
C LYS A 14 -14.90 -5.16 -49.66
N GLU A 15 -15.29 -4.96 -50.92
CA GLU A 15 -14.70 -3.95 -51.79
C GLU A 15 -15.13 -2.54 -51.34
N ASP A 16 -16.39 -2.36 -50.96
CA ASP A 16 -16.90 -1.09 -50.45
C ASP A 16 -16.27 -0.72 -49.09
N SER A 17 -16.07 -1.70 -48.20
CA SER A 17 -15.36 -1.50 -46.92
C SER A 17 -13.88 -1.08 -47.10
N ASN A 18 -13.23 -1.57 -48.16
CA ASN A 18 -11.88 -1.13 -48.53
C ASN A 18 -11.86 0.27 -49.15
N GLN A 19 -12.89 0.64 -49.92
CA GLN A 19 -13.04 1.99 -50.46
C GLN A 19 -13.29 3.03 -49.36
N ASP A 20 -14.06 2.67 -48.34
CA ASP A 20 -14.30 3.48 -47.15
C ASP A 20 -13.10 3.53 -46.19
N GLN A 21 -12.10 2.67 -46.40
CA GLN A 21 -10.90 2.53 -45.57
C GLN A 21 -11.22 2.12 -44.11
N TYR A 22 -12.18 1.23 -43.93
CA TYR A 22 -12.57 0.75 -42.60
C TYR A 22 -11.42 0.08 -41.81
N PRO A 23 -10.54 -0.76 -42.40
CA PRO A 23 -9.39 -1.30 -41.68
C PRO A 23 -8.44 -0.21 -41.15
N GLN A 24 -8.26 0.88 -41.90
CA GLN A 24 -7.47 2.03 -41.48
C GLN A 24 -8.15 2.79 -40.34
N PHE A 25 -9.48 2.88 -40.34
CA PHE A 25 -10.25 3.44 -39.23
C PHE A 25 -10.13 2.59 -37.95
N GLU A 26 -10.22 1.26 -38.04
CA GLU A 26 -9.97 0.40 -36.88
C GLU A 26 -8.55 0.61 -36.31
N GLN A 27 -7.56 0.71 -37.20
CA GLN A 27 -6.17 0.88 -36.79
C GLN A 27 -5.92 2.28 -36.19
N SER A 28 -6.56 3.33 -36.69
CA SER A 28 -6.44 4.68 -36.13
C SER A 28 -6.98 4.75 -34.70
N VAL A 29 -8.12 4.09 -34.43
CA VAL A 29 -8.70 3.99 -33.08
C VAL A 29 -7.75 3.25 -32.14
N LYS A 30 -7.18 2.12 -32.56
CA LYS A 30 -6.21 1.35 -31.76
C LYS A 30 -4.97 2.17 -31.41
N ASN A 31 -4.33 2.76 -32.42
CA ASN A 31 -3.12 3.56 -32.23
C ASN A 31 -3.37 4.78 -31.33
N PHE A 32 -4.51 5.46 -31.53
CA PHE A 32 -4.87 6.61 -30.70
C PHE A 32 -5.14 6.21 -29.25
N PHE A 33 -5.86 5.11 -29.04
CA PHE A 33 -6.12 4.59 -27.70
C PHE A 33 -4.83 4.26 -26.96
N ASP A 34 -3.90 3.56 -27.61
CA ASP A 34 -2.58 3.25 -27.04
C ASP A 34 -1.84 4.54 -26.64
N MET A 35 -1.86 5.57 -27.50
CA MET A 35 -1.30 6.89 -27.17
C MET A 35 -2.02 7.57 -26.00
N ALA A 36 -3.35 7.47 -25.93
CA ALA A 36 -4.16 8.12 -24.91
C ALA A 36 -3.91 7.54 -23.51
N ILE A 37 -3.68 6.23 -23.41
CA ILE A 37 -3.45 5.52 -22.14
C ILE A 37 -1.98 5.42 -21.74
N ASN A 38 -1.06 5.93 -22.57
CA ASN A 38 0.36 5.94 -22.27
C ASN A 38 0.68 6.68 -20.96
N SER A 39 1.85 6.36 -20.39
CA SER A 39 2.36 6.96 -19.15
C SER A 39 1.46 6.74 -17.92
N GLY A 40 0.67 5.66 -17.91
CA GLY A 40 -0.11 5.26 -16.73
C GLY A 40 -1.38 6.07 -16.49
N LYS A 41 -1.85 6.82 -17.49
CA LYS A 41 -3.12 7.56 -17.43
C LYS A 41 -4.29 6.64 -17.09
N LYS A 42 -5.19 7.15 -16.26
CA LYS A 42 -6.42 6.44 -15.86
C LYS A 42 -7.56 6.72 -16.83
N LEU A 43 -8.45 5.75 -16.97
CA LEU A 43 -9.63 5.85 -17.81
C LEU A 43 -10.86 6.17 -16.95
N PHE A 44 -11.77 6.94 -17.53
CA PHE A 44 -13.01 7.37 -16.89
C PHE A 44 -14.18 7.18 -17.83
N THR A 45 -15.35 6.86 -17.28
CA THR A 45 -16.62 6.81 -18.00
C THR A 45 -17.27 8.19 -18.00
N THR A 46 -18.04 8.48 -19.04
CA THR A 46 -18.89 9.66 -19.13
C THR A 46 -20.36 9.27 -19.19
N ASN A 47 -21.25 10.22 -18.92
CA ASN A 47 -22.71 10.06 -19.10
C ASN A 47 -23.16 10.39 -20.53
N VAL A 48 -22.32 10.15 -21.54
CA VAL A 48 -22.74 10.27 -22.94
C VAL A 48 -23.66 9.11 -23.29
N ASP A 49 -24.80 9.42 -23.88
CA ASP A 49 -25.78 8.44 -24.35
C ASP A 49 -25.84 8.43 -25.88
N GLU A 50 -26.37 7.34 -26.45
CA GLU A 50 -26.67 7.21 -27.88
C GLU A 50 -25.47 7.45 -28.82
N LEU A 51 -24.24 7.21 -28.36
CA LEU A 51 -23.03 7.49 -29.13
C LEU A 51 -22.97 6.75 -30.47
N TYR A 52 -23.55 5.54 -30.53
CA TYR A 52 -23.67 4.80 -31.79
C TYR A 52 -24.66 5.43 -32.78
N GLU A 53 -25.74 6.03 -32.32
CA GLU A 53 -26.68 6.72 -33.20
C GLU A 53 -26.04 8.02 -33.72
N ILE A 54 -25.23 8.70 -32.90
CA ILE A 54 -24.39 9.82 -33.34
C ILE A 54 -23.42 9.37 -34.43
N TYR A 55 -22.75 8.23 -34.25
CA TYR A 55 -21.89 7.63 -35.27
C TYR A 55 -22.64 7.41 -36.59
N LEU A 56 -23.75 6.66 -36.56
CA LEU A 56 -24.51 6.32 -37.76
C LEU A 56 -25.08 7.56 -38.48
N ASN A 57 -25.64 8.52 -37.74
CA ASN A 57 -26.26 9.72 -38.32
C ASN A 57 -25.27 10.66 -38.99
N ASN A 58 -23.97 10.53 -38.70
CA ASN A 58 -22.90 11.34 -39.28
C ASN A 58 -22.08 10.59 -40.35
N LEU A 59 -22.52 9.39 -40.76
CA LEU A 59 -22.03 8.72 -41.97
C LEU A 59 -22.86 9.15 -43.20
N PRO A 60 -22.29 9.02 -44.42
CA PRO A 60 -23.04 9.15 -45.67
C PRO A 60 -24.31 8.31 -45.65
N ALA A 61 -25.44 8.88 -46.11
CA ALA A 61 -26.77 8.30 -45.92
C ALA A 61 -26.88 6.89 -46.54
N GLU A 62 -26.25 6.71 -47.70
CA GLU A 62 -26.15 5.48 -48.47
C GLU A 62 -25.41 4.34 -47.74
N ALA A 63 -24.48 4.68 -46.84
CA ALA A 63 -23.64 3.69 -46.15
C ALA A 63 -24.17 3.28 -44.76
N ARG A 64 -25.17 3.99 -44.22
CA ARG A 64 -25.63 3.77 -42.83
C ARG A 64 -26.14 2.37 -42.57
N GLN A 65 -26.84 1.75 -43.53
CA GLN A 65 -27.34 0.38 -43.40
C GLN A 65 -26.21 -0.64 -43.30
N HIS A 66 -25.05 -0.36 -43.93
CA HIS A 66 -23.88 -1.23 -43.88
C HIS A 66 -23.22 -1.24 -42.50
N TYR A 67 -23.10 -0.08 -41.86
CA TYR A 67 -22.40 0.08 -40.58
C TYR A 67 -23.25 -0.28 -39.35
N THR A 68 -24.27 -1.14 -39.51
CA THR A 68 -25.21 -1.60 -38.47
C THR A 68 -24.69 -2.75 -37.59
N CYS A 69 -23.38 -3.02 -37.62
CA CYS A 69 -22.76 -4.16 -36.92
C CYS A 69 -22.97 -4.13 -35.40
N ASN A 70 -23.53 -5.21 -34.84
CA ASN A 70 -23.78 -5.36 -33.40
C ASN A 70 -22.50 -5.35 -32.54
N ALA A 71 -21.38 -5.91 -33.04
CA ALA A 71 -20.10 -5.91 -32.33
C ALA A 71 -19.55 -4.48 -32.19
N CYS A 72 -19.55 -3.72 -33.28
CA CYS A 72 -19.13 -2.31 -33.30
C CYS A 72 -20.07 -1.43 -32.49
N ARG A 73 -21.39 -1.67 -32.57
CA ARG A 73 -22.39 -0.99 -31.73
C ARG A 73 -22.12 -1.18 -30.25
N THR A 74 -21.84 -2.43 -29.84
CA THR A 74 -21.50 -2.76 -28.45
C THR A 74 -20.22 -2.07 -28.01
N PHE A 75 -19.19 -2.05 -28.87
CA PHE A 75 -17.94 -1.34 -28.59
C PHE A 75 -18.17 0.16 -28.39
N ILE A 76 -18.84 0.83 -29.33
CA ILE A 76 -19.08 2.27 -29.28
C ILE A 76 -19.90 2.64 -28.04
N ASN A 77 -20.99 1.92 -27.77
CA ASN A 77 -21.84 2.22 -26.62
C ASN A 77 -21.15 1.98 -25.26
N ARG A 78 -20.30 0.95 -25.15
CA ARG A 78 -19.65 0.61 -23.87
C ARG A 78 -18.35 1.37 -23.62
N PHE A 79 -17.58 1.64 -24.68
CA PHE A 79 -16.20 2.11 -24.56
C PHE A 79 -15.94 3.41 -25.33
N GLY A 80 -16.81 3.79 -26.26
CA GLY A 80 -16.67 5.03 -27.02
C GLY A 80 -16.78 6.29 -26.16
N GLY A 81 -17.45 6.21 -25.02
CA GLY A 81 -17.56 7.30 -24.05
C GLY A 81 -16.36 7.47 -23.11
N LEU A 82 -15.30 6.67 -23.27
CA LEU A 82 -14.14 6.70 -22.38
C LEU A 82 -13.25 7.92 -22.63
N VAL A 83 -12.71 8.45 -21.52
CA VAL A 83 -11.87 9.63 -21.51
C VAL A 83 -10.67 9.46 -20.59
N THR A 84 -9.65 10.29 -20.80
CA THR A 84 -8.58 10.55 -19.83
C THR A 84 -8.70 11.97 -19.28
N ILE A 85 -8.17 12.20 -18.09
CA ILE A 85 -8.17 13.50 -17.41
C ILE A 85 -6.72 13.91 -17.19
N ASP A 86 -6.37 15.14 -17.55
CA ASP A 86 -5.05 15.72 -17.29
C ASP A 86 -4.94 16.38 -15.90
N GLU A 87 -3.76 16.89 -15.57
CA GLU A 87 -3.48 17.54 -14.28
C GLU A 87 -4.29 18.81 -14.01
N ASN A 88 -4.88 19.42 -15.04
CA ASN A 88 -5.73 20.62 -14.95
C ASN A 88 -7.23 20.28 -14.97
N GLY A 89 -7.58 18.99 -14.95
CA GLY A 89 -8.95 18.51 -15.00
C GLY A 89 -9.56 18.56 -16.42
N THR A 90 -8.75 18.79 -17.45
CA THR A 90 -9.20 18.79 -18.84
C THR A 90 -9.41 17.35 -19.29
N MET A 91 -10.56 17.11 -19.90
CA MET A 91 -10.96 15.81 -20.39
C MET A 91 -10.52 15.65 -21.86
N ASN A 92 -9.94 14.49 -22.18
CA ASN A 92 -9.53 14.13 -23.53
C ASN A 92 -10.18 12.80 -23.92
N SER A 93 -10.68 12.69 -25.16
CA SER A 93 -11.23 11.43 -25.68
C SER A 93 -10.17 10.34 -25.65
N ALA A 94 -10.53 9.13 -25.20
CA ALA A 94 -9.64 7.98 -25.27
C ALA A 94 -9.66 7.30 -26.66
N MET A 95 -10.75 7.46 -27.43
CA MET A 95 -11.01 6.67 -28.64
C MET A 95 -10.97 7.47 -29.95
N TRP A 96 -11.28 8.76 -29.89
CA TRP A 96 -11.70 9.52 -31.08
C TRP A 96 -10.76 10.68 -31.40
N ASN A 97 -10.16 10.61 -32.59
CA ASN A 97 -9.35 11.68 -33.18
C ASN A 97 -9.60 11.77 -34.69
N GLU A 98 -10.24 12.86 -35.11
CA GLU A 98 -10.62 13.19 -36.47
C GLU A 98 -9.42 13.43 -37.40
N ASP A 99 -8.28 13.91 -36.87
CA ASP A 99 -7.11 14.29 -37.69
C ASP A 99 -6.36 13.08 -38.26
N ILE A 100 -6.51 11.91 -37.63
CA ILE A 100 -5.85 10.64 -38.01
C ILE A 100 -6.85 9.59 -38.50
N THR A 101 -8.11 9.98 -38.67
CA THR A 101 -9.20 9.10 -39.11
C THR A 101 -9.40 9.26 -40.63
N PRO A 102 -9.69 8.17 -41.38
CA PRO A 102 -10.01 8.27 -42.80
C PRO A 102 -11.16 9.25 -43.07
N ARG A 103 -11.06 10.00 -44.18
CA ARG A 103 -11.99 11.10 -44.52
C ARG A 103 -13.47 10.68 -44.47
N PHE A 104 -13.76 9.43 -44.83
CA PHE A 104 -15.12 8.86 -44.79
C PHE A 104 -15.72 8.89 -43.37
N PHE A 105 -14.95 8.51 -42.35
CA PHE A 105 -15.41 8.41 -40.96
C PHE A 105 -15.16 9.70 -40.15
N ALA A 106 -14.36 10.64 -40.65
CA ALA A 106 -13.97 11.84 -39.92
C ALA A 106 -15.16 12.69 -39.39
N PRO A 107 -16.27 12.90 -40.14
CA PRO A 107 -17.44 13.60 -39.61
C PRO A 107 -18.08 12.88 -38.41
N ALA A 108 -18.23 11.56 -38.49
CA ALA A 108 -18.78 10.75 -37.40
C ALA A 108 -17.87 10.73 -36.17
N VAL A 109 -16.56 10.59 -36.36
CA VAL A 109 -15.57 10.64 -35.27
C VAL A 109 -15.55 12.01 -34.59
N SER A 110 -15.59 13.10 -35.37
CA SER A 110 -15.66 14.46 -34.82
C SER A 110 -16.95 14.67 -34.01
N ALA A 111 -18.10 14.21 -34.52
CA ALA A 111 -19.38 14.29 -33.81
C ALA A 111 -19.37 13.49 -32.50
N MET A 112 -18.86 12.25 -32.52
CA MET A 112 -18.70 11.43 -31.32
C MET A 112 -17.76 12.08 -30.31
N LYS A 113 -16.56 12.52 -30.73
CA LYS A 113 -15.60 13.21 -29.87
C LYS A 113 -16.24 14.43 -29.20
N LYS A 114 -16.96 15.25 -29.96
CA LYS A 114 -17.67 16.42 -29.43
C LYS A 114 -18.74 16.04 -28.41
N ALA A 115 -19.52 14.99 -28.67
CA ALA A 115 -20.53 14.50 -27.73
C ALA A 115 -19.88 14.05 -26.41
N VAL A 116 -18.85 13.19 -26.49
CA VAL A 116 -18.08 12.74 -25.33
C VAL A 116 -17.49 13.91 -24.55
N LEU A 117 -16.84 14.86 -25.24
CA LEU A 117 -16.21 16.03 -24.61
C LEU A 117 -17.20 17.05 -24.02
N ASN A 118 -18.50 16.96 -24.37
CA ASN A 118 -19.55 17.76 -23.76
C ASN A 118 -20.25 17.06 -22.57
N SER A 119 -20.04 15.75 -22.38
CA SER A 119 -20.62 14.95 -21.29
C SER A 119 -19.83 15.02 -19.98
N ARG A 120 -20.48 14.74 -18.85
CA ARG A 120 -19.82 14.71 -17.54
C ARG A 120 -19.17 13.36 -17.25
N VAL A 121 -18.04 13.38 -16.55
CA VAL A 121 -17.44 12.17 -15.98
C VAL A 121 -18.35 11.65 -14.88
N ASN A 122 -18.63 10.35 -14.88
CA ASN A 122 -19.53 9.71 -13.91
C ASN A 122 -18.91 8.50 -13.20
N GLY A 123 -17.66 8.14 -13.52
CA GLY A 123 -16.99 7.01 -12.89
C GLY A 123 -15.55 6.80 -13.34
N VAL A 124 -14.79 6.07 -12.53
CA VAL A 124 -13.50 5.50 -12.92
C VAL A 124 -13.78 4.22 -13.71
N PHE A 125 -13.13 4.05 -14.87
CA PHE A 125 -13.27 2.84 -15.66
C PHE A 125 -12.18 1.82 -15.30
N ILE A 126 -12.62 0.62 -14.90
CA ILE A 126 -11.75 -0.51 -14.60
C ILE A 126 -12.31 -1.72 -15.37
N PRO A 127 -11.55 -2.32 -16.29
CA PRO A 127 -11.99 -3.47 -17.07
C PRO A 127 -11.64 -4.80 -16.38
N ASP A 128 -12.41 -5.83 -16.68
CA ASP A 128 -12.15 -7.22 -16.27
C ASP A 128 -11.20 -7.96 -17.24
N ALA A 129 -10.95 -7.42 -18.43
CA ALA A 129 -10.14 -8.06 -19.47
C ALA A 129 -9.24 -7.06 -20.21
N ARG A 130 -8.14 -7.58 -20.79
CA ARG A 130 -7.20 -6.79 -21.58
C ARG A 130 -7.75 -6.31 -22.92
N VAL A 131 -8.76 -6.98 -23.47
CA VAL A 131 -9.34 -6.62 -24.77
C VAL A 131 -10.71 -6.02 -24.55
N LEU A 132 -10.92 -4.80 -25.04
CA LEU A 132 -12.22 -4.16 -25.09
C LEU A 132 -12.81 -4.34 -26.48
N GLY A 133 -14.03 -4.88 -26.57
CA GLY A 133 -14.70 -5.20 -27.83
C GLY A 133 -14.49 -6.64 -28.28
N ILE A 134 -14.95 -6.95 -29.50
CA ILE A 134 -14.84 -8.28 -30.10
C ILE A 134 -14.02 -8.13 -31.38
N PRO A 135 -12.70 -8.39 -31.38
CA PRO A 135 -11.83 -8.06 -32.51
C PRO A 135 -12.22 -8.72 -33.84
N ARG A 136 -12.83 -9.90 -33.78
CA ARG A 136 -13.19 -10.67 -34.97
C ARG A 136 -14.42 -11.55 -34.72
N THR A 137 -15.30 -11.66 -35.72
CA THR A 137 -16.35 -12.69 -35.78
C THR A 137 -16.35 -13.34 -37.15
N GLY A 138 -15.97 -14.62 -37.23
CA GLY A 138 -15.74 -15.28 -38.52
C GLY A 138 -14.67 -14.56 -39.33
N GLU A 139 -15.02 -14.08 -40.52
CA GLU A 139 -14.08 -13.34 -41.38
C GLU A 139 -14.02 -11.84 -41.12
N TRP A 140 -14.97 -11.29 -40.37
CA TRP A 140 -15.12 -9.84 -40.15
C TRP A 140 -14.30 -9.35 -38.96
N THR A 141 -13.57 -8.25 -39.15
CA THR A 141 -12.91 -7.50 -38.07
C THR A 141 -13.83 -6.41 -37.54
N HIS A 142 -13.65 -6.02 -36.27
CA HIS A 142 -14.45 -4.99 -35.62
C HIS A 142 -13.60 -4.09 -34.73
N LEU A 143 -14.19 -2.95 -34.37
CA LEU A 143 -13.65 -2.04 -33.37
C LEU A 143 -13.34 -2.77 -32.07
N SER A 144 -12.08 -2.67 -31.67
CA SER A 144 -11.53 -3.25 -30.46
C SER A 144 -10.22 -2.56 -30.11
N VAL A 145 -9.89 -2.52 -28.82
CA VAL A 145 -8.62 -1.99 -28.33
C VAL A 145 -8.03 -2.91 -27.26
N ALA A 146 -6.71 -2.84 -27.07
CA ALA A 146 -6.00 -3.62 -26.08
C ALA A 146 -5.48 -2.74 -24.94
N LEU A 147 -5.40 -3.32 -23.75
CA LEU A 147 -4.97 -2.65 -22.52
C LEU A 147 -3.73 -3.32 -21.94
N PRO A 148 -2.84 -2.54 -21.29
CA PRO A 148 -1.79 -3.10 -20.45
C PRO A 148 -2.38 -3.76 -19.19
N GLN A 149 -1.69 -4.77 -18.66
CA GLN A 149 -2.10 -5.50 -17.45
C GLN A 149 -2.16 -4.59 -16.19
N THR A 150 -1.61 -3.38 -16.26
CA THR A 150 -1.66 -2.37 -15.17
C THR A 150 -3.00 -1.65 -15.06
N LEU A 151 -3.82 -1.66 -16.11
CA LEU A 151 -5.15 -1.05 -16.11
C LEU A 151 -6.27 -2.04 -15.83
N VAL A 152 -6.03 -3.35 -15.97
CA VAL A 152 -7.01 -4.41 -15.70
C VAL A 152 -7.17 -4.63 -14.20
N ASN A 153 -8.40 -4.92 -13.76
CA ASN A 153 -8.67 -5.30 -12.37
C ASN A 153 -7.77 -6.47 -11.94
N ARG A 154 -7.10 -6.30 -10.80
CA ARG A 154 -6.22 -7.33 -10.19
C ARG A 154 -6.81 -7.92 -8.92
N SER A 155 -7.96 -7.43 -8.46
CA SER A 155 -8.54 -7.91 -7.22
C SER A 155 -9.00 -9.35 -7.38
N VAL A 156 -8.53 -10.22 -6.49
CA VAL A 156 -9.01 -11.60 -6.39
C VAL A 156 -10.41 -11.61 -5.77
N ILE A 157 -10.68 -10.72 -4.81
CA ILE A 157 -11.93 -10.70 -4.04
C ILE A 157 -13.07 -9.93 -4.72
N ARG A 158 -12.76 -8.89 -5.50
CA ARG A 158 -13.75 -8.00 -6.14
C ARG A 158 -13.74 -8.12 -7.66
N THR A 159 -14.92 -8.12 -8.26
CA THR A 159 -15.10 -7.93 -9.71
C THR A 159 -14.82 -6.48 -10.11
N ALA A 160 -14.50 -6.19 -11.37
CA ALA A 160 -14.24 -4.79 -11.76
C ALA A 160 -15.45 -3.89 -11.55
N HIS A 161 -16.67 -4.41 -11.71
CA HIS A 161 -17.91 -3.69 -11.39
C HIS A 161 -17.98 -3.28 -9.91
N GLN A 162 -17.60 -4.15 -8.98
CA GLN A 162 -17.54 -3.82 -7.55
C GLN A 162 -16.46 -2.77 -7.27
N VAL A 163 -15.28 -2.88 -7.89
CA VAL A 163 -14.22 -1.87 -7.72
C VAL A 163 -14.65 -0.50 -8.26
N MET A 164 -15.32 -0.45 -9.42
CA MET A 164 -15.87 0.80 -9.96
C MET A 164 -16.95 1.40 -9.05
N ALA A 165 -17.80 0.56 -8.44
CA ALA A 165 -18.81 1.03 -7.48
C ALA A 165 -18.16 1.60 -6.20
N GLU A 166 -17.10 0.98 -5.70
CA GLU A 166 -16.31 1.51 -4.58
C GLU A 166 -15.67 2.86 -4.93
N LYS A 167 -15.14 3.00 -6.15
CA LYS A 167 -14.59 4.28 -6.63
C LYS A 167 -15.65 5.37 -6.73
N LEU A 168 -16.87 5.04 -7.13
CA LEU A 168 -17.98 5.99 -7.10
C LEU A 168 -18.29 6.45 -5.66
N GLU A 169 -18.20 5.54 -4.68
CA GLU A 169 -18.46 5.90 -3.28
C GLU A 169 -17.30 6.69 -2.65
N ASP A 170 -16.06 6.34 -2.99
CA ASP A 170 -14.86 7.13 -2.67
C ASP A 170 -15.02 8.58 -3.16
N PHE A 171 -15.50 8.77 -4.40
CA PHE A 171 -15.77 10.10 -4.94
C PHE A 171 -16.80 10.86 -4.12
N LYS A 172 -17.93 10.24 -3.77
CA LYS A 172 -18.97 10.87 -2.93
C LYS A 172 -18.46 11.23 -1.55
N MET A 173 -17.62 10.40 -0.95
CA MET A 173 -17.02 10.68 0.36
C MET A 173 -16.01 11.83 0.27
N LEU A 174 -15.12 11.80 -0.72
CA LEU A 174 -14.08 12.80 -0.90
C LEU A 174 -14.66 14.18 -1.22
N ILE A 175 -15.63 14.27 -2.13
CA ILE A 175 -16.24 15.56 -2.48
C ILE A 175 -16.96 16.21 -1.29
N ARG A 176 -17.61 15.41 -0.44
CA ARG A 176 -18.23 15.90 0.80
C ARG A 176 -17.18 16.46 1.76
N ALA A 177 -16.08 15.73 1.96
CA ALA A 177 -14.99 16.20 2.82
C ALA A 177 -14.36 17.50 2.31
N LEU A 178 -14.13 17.62 0.99
CA LEU A 178 -13.59 18.84 0.36
C LEU A 178 -14.51 20.06 0.50
N MET A 179 -15.82 19.84 0.65
CA MET A 179 -16.79 20.94 0.87
C MET A 179 -16.92 21.31 2.36
N GLU A 180 -16.68 20.36 3.26
CA GLU A 180 -16.85 20.51 4.70
C GLU A 180 -15.62 21.18 5.36
N TYR A 181 -14.42 20.75 4.99
CA TYR A 181 -13.18 21.27 5.57
C TYR A 181 -12.56 22.34 4.66
N SER A 182 -12.25 23.51 5.22
CA SER A 182 -11.52 24.55 4.48
C SER A 182 -10.04 24.17 4.33
N VAL A 183 -9.38 24.71 3.30
CA VAL A 183 -7.94 24.50 3.09
C VAL A 183 -7.11 24.96 4.29
N ASP A 184 -7.51 26.05 4.96
CA ASP A 184 -6.81 26.57 6.15
C ASP A 184 -6.82 25.58 7.33
N VAL A 185 -7.93 24.87 7.54
CA VAL A 185 -8.04 23.82 8.57
C VAL A 185 -7.13 22.65 8.22
N VAL A 186 -7.09 22.27 6.93
CA VAL A 186 -6.23 21.19 6.44
C VAL A 186 -4.75 21.57 6.57
N ASP A 187 -4.37 22.81 6.25
CA ASP A 187 -3.02 23.33 6.39
C ASP A 187 -2.55 23.32 7.86
N GLN A 188 -3.42 23.73 8.80
CA GLN A 188 -3.13 23.64 10.22
C GLN A 188 -2.94 22.19 10.68
N ALA A 189 -3.76 21.26 10.20
CA ALA A 189 -3.63 19.84 10.53
C ALA A 189 -2.31 19.25 10.02
N VAL A 190 -1.93 19.56 8.77
CA VAL A 190 -0.64 19.14 8.19
C VAL A 190 0.51 19.75 8.98
N GLY A 191 0.44 21.05 9.32
CA GLY A 191 1.43 21.73 10.15
C GLY A 191 1.63 21.05 11.50
N LEU A 192 0.54 20.77 12.22
CA LEU A 192 0.58 20.04 13.51
C LEU A 192 1.22 18.67 13.37
N LEU A 193 0.82 17.87 12.37
CA LEU A 193 1.37 16.53 12.15
C LEU A 193 2.87 16.54 11.81
N LYS A 194 3.33 17.54 11.04
CA LYS A 194 4.75 17.73 10.68
C LYS A 194 5.65 18.09 11.85
N THR A 195 5.12 18.74 12.88
CA THR A 195 5.89 19.03 14.10
C THR A 195 6.17 17.78 14.94
N GLU A 196 5.53 16.65 14.63
CA GLU A 196 5.60 15.40 15.42
C GLU A 196 5.18 15.59 16.89
N SER A 197 4.46 16.67 17.19
CA SER A 197 3.95 16.97 18.53
C SER A 197 2.73 16.12 18.93
N LEU A 198 2.08 15.49 17.95
CA LEU A 198 0.97 14.57 18.15
C LEU A 198 1.47 13.12 18.21
N TYR A 199 0.98 12.36 19.19
CA TYR A 199 1.33 10.95 19.37
C TYR A 199 1.01 10.11 18.12
N ARG A 200 2.02 9.44 17.55
CA ARG A 200 1.90 8.61 16.33
C ARG A 200 1.42 9.39 15.08
N SER A 201 1.85 10.64 14.92
CA SER A 201 1.45 11.49 13.78
C SER A 201 1.76 10.89 12.41
N GLU A 202 2.78 10.03 12.31
CA GLU A 202 3.19 9.34 11.07
C GLU A 202 2.08 8.49 10.44
N LYS A 203 1.09 8.07 11.24
CA LYS A 203 -0.05 7.26 10.80
C LYS A 203 -1.06 8.05 9.95
N CYS A 204 -1.09 9.38 10.10
CA CYS A 204 -2.08 10.25 9.48
C CYS A 204 -1.47 11.26 8.50
N LEU A 205 -0.17 11.57 8.64
CA LEU A 205 0.50 12.61 7.87
C LEU A 205 0.32 12.45 6.35
N GLY A 206 0.58 11.24 5.81
CA GLY A 206 0.45 11.00 4.37
C GLY A 206 -0.97 11.22 3.84
N THR A 207 -2.01 10.87 4.61
CA THR A 207 -3.40 11.14 4.22
C THR A 207 -3.74 12.63 4.28
N ALA A 208 -3.22 13.34 5.29
CA ALA A 208 -3.42 14.79 5.44
C ALA A 208 -2.75 15.58 4.30
N GLU A 209 -1.50 15.23 3.96
CA GLU A 209 -0.76 15.86 2.85
C GLU A 209 -1.42 15.59 1.51
N TRP A 210 -1.83 14.35 1.25
CA TRP A 210 -2.59 14.03 0.04
C TRP A 210 -3.91 14.81 -0.04
N PHE A 211 -4.65 14.91 1.06
CA PHE A 211 -5.92 15.64 1.07
C PHE A 211 -5.72 17.14 0.82
N ARG A 212 -4.66 17.73 1.39
CA ARG A 212 -4.21 19.10 1.10
C ARG A 212 -3.88 19.29 -0.39
N GLU A 213 -3.12 18.37 -0.98
CA GLU A 213 -2.77 18.42 -2.40
C GLU A 213 -4.01 18.39 -3.31
N VAL A 214 -5.03 17.59 -2.94
CA VAL A 214 -6.31 17.55 -3.67
C VAL A 214 -7.04 18.90 -3.56
N HIS A 215 -7.05 19.54 -2.39
CA HIS A 215 -7.57 20.90 -2.24
C HIS A 215 -6.86 21.89 -3.16
N GLU A 216 -5.53 21.93 -3.13
CA GLU A 216 -4.72 22.85 -3.94
C GLU A 216 -4.98 22.67 -5.44
N LYS A 217 -4.91 21.43 -5.94
CA LYS A 217 -5.17 21.11 -7.35
C LYS A 217 -6.57 21.52 -7.78
N ARG A 218 -7.57 21.24 -6.95
CA ARG A 218 -8.96 21.61 -7.23
C ARG A 218 -9.16 23.11 -7.22
N ASP A 219 -8.58 23.84 -6.27
CA ASP A 219 -8.85 25.26 -6.08
C ASP A 219 -8.06 26.16 -7.04
N ASN A 220 -6.94 25.67 -7.59
CA ASN A 220 -6.21 26.32 -8.68
C ASN A 220 -6.99 26.34 -10.01
N VAL A 221 -8.04 25.55 -10.16
CA VAL A 221 -8.83 25.45 -11.39
C VAL A 221 -10.14 26.22 -11.26
N LYS A 222 -10.44 27.14 -12.19
CA LYS A 222 -11.67 27.97 -12.12
C LYS A 222 -12.93 27.23 -12.58
N ASN A 223 -12.80 26.38 -13.61
CA ASN A 223 -13.95 25.71 -14.22
C ASN A 223 -14.50 24.61 -13.29
N SER A 224 -15.79 24.68 -12.94
CA SER A 224 -16.43 23.74 -12.01
C SER A 224 -16.38 22.29 -12.48
N ARG A 225 -16.50 22.04 -13.79
CA ARG A 225 -16.39 20.70 -14.38
C ARG A 225 -14.97 20.17 -14.27
N HIS A 226 -13.97 21.02 -14.48
CA HIS A 226 -12.58 20.61 -14.30
C HIS A 226 -12.27 20.34 -12.82
N LYS A 227 -12.81 21.15 -11.89
CA LYS A 227 -12.72 20.87 -10.45
C LYS A 227 -13.25 19.48 -10.10
N GLU A 228 -14.40 19.11 -10.64
CA GLU A 228 -15.01 17.77 -10.44
C GLU A 228 -14.13 16.66 -11.04
N ASN A 229 -13.58 16.89 -12.25
CA ASN A 229 -12.66 15.97 -12.90
C ASN A 229 -11.36 15.76 -12.09
N ILE A 230 -10.84 16.78 -11.42
CA ILE A 230 -9.69 16.65 -10.50
C ILE A 230 -10.02 15.70 -9.35
N VAL A 231 -11.24 15.75 -8.80
CA VAL A 231 -11.67 14.83 -7.73
C VAL A 231 -11.74 13.40 -8.25
N TRP A 232 -12.30 13.19 -9.46
CA TRP A 232 -12.27 11.87 -10.12
C TRP A 232 -10.85 11.35 -10.32
N LEU A 233 -9.94 12.21 -10.80
CA LEU A 233 -8.54 11.87 -10.98
C LEU A 233 -7.88 11.47 -9.65
N ALA A 234 -8.13 12.22 -8.58
CA ALA A 234 -7.63 11.91 -7.25
C ALA A 234 -8.16 10.56 -6.75
N VAL A 235 -9.45 10.24 -6.95
CA VAL A 235 -10.05 8.96 -6.56
C VAL A 235 -9.43 7.78 -7.32
N ALA A 236 -9.12 7.95 -8.61
CA ALA A 236 -8.53 6.90 -9.44
C ALA A 236 -7.07 6.57 -9.04
N THR A 237 -6.38 7.48 -8.35
CA THR A 237 -4.97 7.34 -7.95
C THR A 237 -4.78 7.27 -6.42
N ALA A 238 -5.84 7.50 -5.64
CA ALA A 238 -5.78 7.49 -4.18
C ALA A 238 -5.26 6.16 -3.61
N PRO A 239 -4.31 6.21 -2.66
CA PRO A 239 -3.99 5.05 -1.83
C PRO A 239 -5.24 4.54 -1.09
N THR A 240 -5.27 3.24 -0.79
CA THR A 240 -6.43 2.63 -0.13
C THR A 240 -6.72 3.32 1.20
N GLY A 241 -7.97 3.75 1.39
CA GLY A 241 -8.40 4.41 2.62
C GLY A 241 -8.39 5.94 2.57
N PHE A 242 -7.66 6.56 1.63
CA PHE A 242 -7.40 8.02 1.67
C PHE A 242 -8.64 8.87 1.36
N CYS A 243 -9.58 8.36 0.56
CA CYS A 243 -10.86 9.03 0.30
C CYS A 243 -11.81 9.04 1.53
N HIS A 244 -11.55 8.24 2.57
CA HIS A 244 -12.42 8.10 3.74
C HIS A 244 -12.11 9.12 4.86
N VAL A 245 -11.77 10.35 4.49
CA VAL A 245 -11.27 11.44 5.36
C VAL A 245 -12.09 11.55 6.65
N ARG A 246 -13.38 11.85 6.55
CA ARG A 246 -14.29 12.08 7.69
C ARG A 246 -14.37 10.90 8.66
N SER A 247 -14.39 9.68 8.14
CA SER A 247 -14.53 8.45 8.95
C SER A 247 -13.19 7.94 9.53
N SER A 248 -12.10 8.63 9.28
CA SER A 248 -10.77 8.25 9.74
C SER A 248 -10.25 9.23 10.80
N MET A 249 -9.06 8.95 11.34
CA MET A 249 -8.47 9.79 12.39
C MET A 249 -8.20 11.22 11.94
N ILE A 250 -7.91 11.44 10.66
CA ILE A 250 -7.75 12.80 10.14
C ILE A 250 -9.06 13.61 10.25
N GLY A 251 -10.22 13.00 10.02
CA GLY A 251 -11.52 13.66 10.17
C GLY A 251 -11.73 14.18 11.58
N THR A 252 -11.41 13.38 12.61
CA THR A 252 -11.48 13.86 14.00
C THR A 252 -10.52 15.03 14.26
N LEU A 253 -9.28 14.96 13.75
CA LEU A 253 -8.32 16.06 13.91
C LEU A 253 -8.83 17.35 13.24
N LEU A 254 -9.37 17.23 12.02
CA LEU A 254 -9.95 18.36 11.28
C LEU A 254 -11.16 18.95 12.02
N ASP A 255 -12.04 18.11 12.57
CA ASP A 255 -13.20 18.54 13.37
C ASP A 255 -12.74 19.31 14.63
N ASP A 256 -11.75 18.80 15.35
CA ASP A 256 -11.24 19.42 16.57
C ASP A 256 -10.56 20.78 16.27
N ILE A 257 -9.83 20.90 15.15
CA ILE A 257 -9.22 22.17 14.68
C ILE A 257 -10.30 23.14 14.23
N ALA A 258 -11.25 22.71 13.41
CA ALA A 258 -12.34 23.55 12.92
C ALA A 258 -13.23 24.07 14.06
N SER A 259 -13.34 23.30 15.15
CA SER A 259 -14.05 23.71 16.37
C SER A 259 -13.26 24.69 17.26
N GLY A 260 -12.02 25.05 16.89
CA GLY A 260 -11.19 26.00 17.64
C GLY A 260 -10.69 25.46 18.98
N MET A 261 -10.52 24.14 19.12
CA MET A 261 -10.02 23.55 20.37
C MET A 261 -8.56 23.94 20.63
N SER A 262 -8.17 24.00 21.91
CA SER A 262 -6.77 24.22 22.29
C SER A 262 -5.88 23.03 21.89
N PHE A 263 -4.59 23.30 21.64
CA PHE A 263 -3.61 22.26 21.32
C PHE A 263 -3.61 21.11 22.33
N ASP A 264 -3.63 21.40 23.64
CA ASP A 264 -3.62 20.36 24.68
C ASP A 264 -4.86 19.45 24.59
N SER A 265 -6.02 20.01 24.26
CA SER A 265 -7.27 19.24 24.10
C SER A 265 -7.21 18.35 22.86
N VAL A 266 -6.72 18.90 21.74
CA VAL A 266 -6.53 18.18 20.48
C VAL A 266 -5.53 17.03 20.69
N SER A 267 -4.38 17.33 21.29
CA SER A 267 -3.31 16.35 21.54
C SER A 267 -3.79 15.19 22.41
N ARG A 268 -4.52 15.48 23.49
CA ARG A 268 -5.11 14.44 24.36
C ARG A 268 -6.11 13.56 23.62
N ARG A 269 -7.09 14.15 22.93
CA ARG A 269 -8.12 13.41 22.17
C ARG A 269 -7.52 12.58 21.05
N PHE A 270 -6.50 13.13 20.37
CA PHE A 270 -5.75 12.41 19.34
C PHE A 270 -5.04 11.20 19.94
N ALA A 271 -4.31 11.37 21.05
CA ALA A 271 -3.61 10.28 21.73
C ALA A 271 -4.56 9.18 22.24
N GLU A 272 -5.72 9.55 22.79
CA GLU A 272 -6.75 8.60 23.24
C GLU A 272 -7.23 7.71 22.08
N LYS A 273 -7.53 8.29 20.93
CA LYS A 273 -8.00 7.54 19.75
C LYS A 273 -6.88 6.76 19.03
N MET A 274 -5.64 7.24 19.13
CA MET A 274 -4.46 6.58 18.56
C MET A 274 -3.87 5.50 19.47
N HIS A 275 -4.48 5.25 20.62
CA HIS A 275 -4.02 4.24 21.56
C HIS A 275 -3.91 2.87 20.86
N PRO A 276 -2.76 2.16 20.92
CA PRO A 276 -2.52 0.94 20.15
C PRO A 276 -3.52 -0.21 20.36
N LEU A 277 -4.18 -0.24 21.52
CA LEU A 277 -5.23 -1.23 21.82
C LEU A 277 -6.62 -0.88 21.26
N GLN A 278 -6.80 0.34 20.73
CA GLN A 278 -8.08 0.84 20.21
C GLN A 278 -7.99 1.15 18.72
N TYR A 279 -6.93 1.82 18.28
CA TYR A 279 -6.79 2.28 16.90
C TYR A 279 -6.81 1.12 15.91
N GLN A 280 -7.79 1.10 15.01
CA GLN A 280 -8.05 0.01 14.05
C GLN A 280 -8.20 -1.39 14.67
N ARG A 281 -8.46 -1.49 15.97
CA ARG A 281 -8.69 -2.75 16.69
C ARG A 281 -10.19 -2.93 16.93
N PRO A 282 -10.84 -3.92 16.28
CA PRO A 282 -12.24 -4.23 16.57
C PRO A 282 -12.43 -4.60 18.04
N GLN A 283 -13.36 -3.92 18.70
CA GLN A 283 -13.65 -4.13 20.12
C GLN A 283 -14.78 -5.15 20.34
N ALA A 284 -15.75 -5.19 19.43
CA ALA A 284 -16.84 -6.15 19.45
C ALA A 284 -16.41 -7.50 18.84
N ALA A 285 -16.97 -8.59 19.36
CA ALA A 285 -16.83 -9.91 18.76
C ALA A 285 -17.39 -9.92 17.31
N PRO A 286 -16.82 -10.72 16.40
CA PRO A 286 -17.32 -10.83 15.03
C PRO A 286 -18.73 -11.42 15.01
N SER A 287 -19.57 -10.93 14.10
CA SER A 287 -20.88 -11.53 13.83
C SER A 287 -20.74 -12.82 13.01
N ALA A 288 -21.75 -13.69 13.04
CA ALA A 288 -21.78 -14.92 12.22
C ALA A 288 -21.58 -14.62 10.72
N GLY A 289 -22.15 -13.53 10.22
CA GLY A 289 -21.94 -13.07 8.85
C GLY A 289 -20.50 -12.66 8.55
N ASN A 290 -19.81 -12.02 9.52
CA ASN A 290 -18.39 -11.67 9.35
C ASN A 290 -17.49 -12.91 9.32
N ILE A 291 -17.80 -13.92 10.15
CA ILE A 291 -17.07 -15.19 10.18
C ILE A 291 -17.23 -15.92 8.84
N ALA A 292 -18.47 -16.07 8.35
CA ALA A 292 -18.74 -16.72 7.07
C ALA A 292 -18.08 -15.98 5.89
N GLN A 293 -17.98 -14.64 5.95
CA GLN A 293 -17.25 -13.87 4.95
C GLN A 293 -15.72 -14.06 5.07
N ALA A 294 -15.20 -14.19 6.29
CA ALA A 294 -13.79 -14.48 6.54
C ALA A 294 -13.37 -15.82 5.95
N GLU A 295 -14.17 -16.87 6.15
CA GLU A 295 -13.91 -18.19 5.56
C GLU A 295 -13.80 -18.11 4.03
N LYS A 296 -14.77 -17.45 3.38
CA LYS A 296 -14.77 -17.26 1.92
C LYS A 296 -13.55 -16.50 1.42
N ILE A 297 -13.17 -15.40 2.09
CA ILE A 297 -12.00 -14.61 1.68
C ILE A 297 -10.71 -15.39 1.89
N VAL A 298 -10.57 -16.06 3.04
CA VAL A 298 -9.37 -16.87 3.35
C VAL A 298 -9.20 -17.98 2.34
N GLU A 299 -10.28 -18.67 1.97
CA GLU A 299 -10.28 -19.69 0.92
C GLU A 299 -9.92 -19.10 -0.45
N LYS A 300 -10.60 -18.02 -0.86
CA LYS A 300 -10.40 -17.39 -2.17
C LYS A 300 -8.97 -16.85 -2.35
N LEU A 301 -8.35 -16.36 -1.28
CA LEU A 301 -6.98 -15.86 -1.28
C LEU A 301 -5.93 -16.96 -1.02
N GLY A 302 -6.33 -18.14 -0.52
CA GLY A 302 -5.41 -19.22 -0.15
C GLY A 302 -4.52 -18.91 1.06
N ILE A 303 -4.92 -17.98 1.95
CA ILE A 303 -4.05 -17.42 3.00
C ILE A 303 -4.10 -18.18 4.34
N GLN A 304 -4.71 -19.37 4.39
CA GLN A 304 -4.88 -20.12 5.64
C GLN A 304 -3.54 -20.38 6.35
N LYS A 305 -2.52 -20.79 5.59
CA LYS A 305 -1.16 -21.04 6.11
C LYS A 305 -0.50 -19.77 6.66
N SER A 306 -0.81 -18.60 6.10
CA SER A 306 -0.28 -17.31 6.52
C SER A 306 -0.76 -16.87 7.90
N LEU A 307 -1.90 -17.42 8.36
CA LEU A 307 -2.48 -17.13 9.66
C LEU A 307 -1.79 -17.88 10.81
N ILE A 308 -0.97 -18.89 10.51
CA ILE A 308 -0.25 -19.69 11.52
C ILE A 308 1.14 -19.09 11.67
N ARG A 309 1.52 -18.79 12.92
CA ARG A 309 2.67 -17.95 13.24
C ARG A 309 3.56 -18.66 14.25
N ARG A 310 4.87 -18.43 14.11
CA ARG A 310 5.91 -18.94 14.99
C ARG A 310 6.89 -17.86 15.38
N PHE A 311 7.68 -18.11 16.41
CA PHE A 311 8.82 -17.24 16.72
C PHE A 311 9.83 -17.26 15.57
N ALA A 312 10.35 -16.07 15.23
CA ALA A 312 11.45 -15.97 14.29
C ALA A 312 12.79 -16.34 14.96
N ARG A 313 13.72 -16.82 14.14
CA ARG A 313 15.11 -17.06 14.54
C ARG A 313 16.03 -15.97 14.02
N VAL A 314 17.15 -15.74 14.71
CA VAL A 314 18.11 -14.67 14.38
C VAL A 314 18.69 -14.83 12.97
N ASP A 315 18.93 -16.05 12.51
CA ASP A 315 19.47 -16.38 11.19
C ASP A 315 18.49 -16.10 10.03
N GLU A 316 17.21 -15.88 10.35
CA GLU A 316 16.17 -15.52 9.38
C GLU A 316 15.98 -14.00 9.21
N LEU A 317 16.60 -13.20 10.09
CA LEU A 317 16.39 -11.75 10.12
C LEU A 317 17.28 -11.04 9.12
N LYS A 318 16.78 -9.94 8.55
CA LYS A 318 17.65 -8.95 7.92
C LYS A 318 18.34 -8.11 9.00
N THR A 319 19.62 -8.36 9.26
CA THR A 319 20.36 -7.70 10.35
C THR A 319 21.24 -6.55 9.87
N GLU A 320 21.28 -5.46 10.64
CA GLU A 320 22.26 -4.37 10.51
C GLU A 320 23.59 -4.72 11.19
N TRP A 321 23.54 -5.62 12.18
CA TRP A 321 24.73 -6.12 12.85
C TRP A 321 24.48 -7.50 13.46
N THR A 322 25.51 -8.34 13.40
CA THR A 322 25.65 -9.57 14.20
C THR A 322 27.08 -9.61 14.75
N PRO A 323 27.33 -10.24 15.90
CA PRO A 323 28.67 -10.46 16.38
C PRO A 323 29.48 -11.15 15.28
N LYS A 324 30.70 -10.68 15.02
CA LYS A 324 31.61 -11.34 14.08
C LYS A 324 32.00 -12.69 14.68
N GLY A 325 31.20 -13.72 14.41
CA GLY A 325 31.51 -15.08 14.78
C GLY A 325 32.88 -15.44 14.22
N LYS A 326 33.74 -16.03 15.08
CA LYS A 326 34.92 -16.77 14.62
C LYS A 326 34.46 -17.62 13.44
N LYS A 327 34.99 -17.37 12.25
CA LYS A 327 34.95 -18.38 11.18
C LYS A 327 35.28 -19.69 11.85
N GLU A 328 34.44 -20.70 11.71
CA GLU A 328 34.87 -22.07 11.95
C GLU A 328 36.04 -22.31 10.99
N THR A 329 37.24 -21.99 11.45
CA THR A 329 38.43 -22.68 11.00
C THR A 329 38.14 -24.12 11.31
N ILE A 330 37.81 -24.88 10.27
CA ILE A 330 38.04 -26.32 10.19
C ILE A 330 39.22 -26.62 11.10
N LYS A 331 38.97 -27.35 12.20
CA LYS A 331 40.01 -27.79 13.12
C LYS A 331 40.95 -28.71 12.35
N ASN A 332 41.89 -28.12 11.61
CA ASN A 332 43.10 -28.80 11.21
C ASN A 332 43.91 -29.00 12.49
N SER A 333 43.79 -30.20 13.05
CA SER A 333 44.78 -30.88 13.90
C SER A 333 45.71 -29.95 14.69
N GLY A 334 45.20 -29.35 15.77
CA GLY A 334 46.04 -28.75 16.79
C GLY A 334 46.78 -29.85 17.54
N GLY A 335 48.12 -29.86 17.48
CA GLY A 335 48.96 -30.84 18.16
C GLY A 335 48.73 -30.94 19.68
N ILE A 336 49.33 -31.97 20.27
CA ILE A 336 49.13 -32.49 21.64
C ILE A 336 49.49 -31.51 22.79
N PHE A 337 49.75 -30.24 22.49
CA PHE A 337 50.09 -29.19 23.46
C PHE A 337 49.21 -27.93 23.34
N SER A 338 48.15 -27.98 22.52
CA SER A 338 47.19 -26.87 22.36
C SER A 338 46.38 -26.51 23.63
N HIS A 339 46.54 -27.28 24.69
CA HIS A 339 45.90 -27.13 26.00
C HIS A 339 46.83 -26.53 27.07
N ILE A 340 48.07 -26.18 26.74
CA ILE A 340 48.98 -25.49 27.65
C ILE A 340 48.65 -23.98 27.63
N GLN A 341 48.04 -23.47 28.70
CA GLN A 341 47.83 -22.02 28.87
C GLN A 341 49.17 -21.32 29.14
N SER A 342 49.53 -20.35 28.30
CA SER A 342 50.63 -19.43 28.56
C SER A 342 50.31 -18.54 29.76
N LYS A 343 51.26 -18.40 30.70
CA LYS A 343 51.15 -17.50 31.85
C LYS A 343 50.91 -16.04 31.44
N ASP A 344 49.94 -15.43 32.13
CA ASP A 344 49.79 -14.00 32.43
C ASP A 344 49.73 -13.00 31.26
N LYS A 345 48.55 -12.87 30.64
CA LYS A 345 48.07 -11.53 30.28
C LYS A 345 47.42 -10.93 31.53
N LYS A 346 48.16 -10.10 32.26
CA LYS A 346 47.55 -9.17 33.23
C LYS A 346 46.54 -8.31 32.48
N GLU A 347 45.25 -8.52 32.72
CA GLU A 347 44.23 -7.55 32.32
C GLU A 347 44.52 -6.25 33.08
N LEU A 348 44.86 -5.20 32.33
CA LEU A 348 44.94 -3.86 32.90
C LEU A 348 43.55 -3.49 33.44
N PRO A 349 43.45 -2.90 34.65
CA PRO A 349 42.17 -2.44 35.16
C PRO A 349 41.54 -1.46 34.17
N LYS A 350 40.33 -1.78 33.70
CA LYS A 350 39.59 -0.95 32.74
C LYS A 350 39.34 0.43 33.38
N MET A 351 39.86 1.49 32.76
CA MET A 351 39.59 2.85 33.17
C MET A 351 38.09 3.14 33.00
N ASN A 352 37.44 3.64 34.04
CA ASN A 352 36.00 3.90 34.01
C ASN A 352 35.76 5.22 33.27
N VAL A 353 35.55 5.14 31.96
CA VAL A 353 35.28 6.30 31.11
C VAL A 353 33.78 6.61 31.17
N PRO A 354 33.36 7.87 31.36
CA PRO A 354 31.94 8.22 31.37
C PRO A 354 31.27 7.87 30.04
N PRO A 355 29.98 7.50 30.06
CA PRO A 355 29.26 7.15 28.84
C PRO A 355 29.20 8.29 27.82
N VAL A 356 29.47 7.99 26.56
CA VAL A 356 29.32 8.97 25.47
C VAL A 356 27.87 8.99 25.01
N THR A 357 27.21 10.15 25.09
CA THR A 357 25.83 10.32 24.60
C THR A 357 25.84 10.58 23.09
N MET A 358 25.03 9.84 22.35
CA MET A 358 24.83 10.02 20.91
C MET A 358 23.50 9.44 20.46
N THR A 359 23.09 9.83 19.27
CA THR A 359 21.84 9.36 18.64
C THR A 359 22.06 8.02 17.97
N TRP A 360 20.98 7.27 17.71
CA TRP A 360 21.07 5.97 17.04
C TRP A 360 21.70 6.07 15.66
N ARG A 361 21.32 7.07 14.85
CA ARG A 361 21.92 7.28 13.53
C ARG A 361 23.44 7.42 13.63
N LYS A 362 23.92 8.27 14.55
CA LYS A 362 25.35 8.46 14.76
C LYS A 362 26.03 7.18 15.27
N PHE A 363 25.40 6.44 16.18
CA PHE A 363 25.93 5.16 16.67
C PHE A 363 26.05 4.13 15.53
N MET A 364 25.01 4.00 14.71
CA MET A 364 24.96 3.10 13.56
C MET A 364 26.03 3.43 12.53
N GLU A 365 26.30 4.72 12.27
CA GLU A 365 27.29 5.15 11.27
C GLU A 365 28.73 5.08 11.78
N THR A 366 28.97 5.36 13.08
CA THR A 366 30.34 5.59 13.60
C THR A 366 30.86 4.51 14.55
N VAL A 367 29.97 3.79 15.24
CA VAL A 367 30.35 2.79 16.28
C VAL A 367 30.03 1.38 15.81
N LEU A 368 28.81 1.16 15.29
CA LEU A 368 28.32 -0.16 14.91
C LEU A 368 29.23 -0.92 13.91
N PRO A 369 29.84 -0.27 12.89
CA PRO A 369 30.75 -0.96 11.95
C PRO A 369 32.02 -1.51 12.60
N LEU A 370 32.42 -0.92 13.74
CA LEU A 370 33.64 -1.26 14.48
C LEU A 370 33.38 -2.26 15.62
N ALA A 371 32.12 -2.52 15.97
CA ALA A 371 31.73 -3.37 17.08
C ALA A 371 32.05 -4.85 16.83
N GLU A 372 32.75 -5.47 17.77
CA GLU A 372 33.00 -6.92 17.82
C GLU A 372 32.01 -7.62 18.76
N GLU A 373 31.66 -6.97 19.87
CA GLU A 373 30.64 -7.40 20.82
C GLU A 373 29.85 -6.19 21.33
N ILE A 374 28.56 -6.39 21.55
CA ILE A 374 27.64 -5.38 22.08
C ILE A 374 26.88 -6.02 23.24
N GLU A 375 26.78 -5.31 24.35
CA GLU A 375 25.91 -5.64 25.47
C GLU A 375 24.94 -4.47 25.71
N TYR A 376 23.68 -4.78 25.99
CA TYR A 376 22.66 -3.80 26.34
C TYR A 376 22.41 -3.82 27.84
N GLN A 377 22.33 -2.65 28.47
CA GLN A 377 21.96 -2.55 29.89
C GLN A 377 20.45 -2.68 30.06
N VAL A 378 20.02 -3.89 30.39
CA VAL A 378 18.63 -4.24 30.66
C VAL A 378 18.12 -3.53 31.91
N LYS A 379 17.02 -2.77 31.75
CA LYS A 379 16.25 -2.15 32.84
C LYS A 379 15.24 -3.14 33.41
N SER A 380 14.70 -2.84 34.60
CA SER A 380 13.66 -3.69 35.22
C SER A 380 12.41 -3.76 34.35
N VAL A 381 11.99 -2.62 33.79
CA VAL A 381 10.89 -2.48 32.84
C VAL A 381 11.43 -1.85 31.57
N ASP A 382 11.15 -2.49 30.43
CA ASP A 382 11.53 -1.98 29.11
C ASP A 382 10.51 -2.40 28.04
N ASN A 383 10.69 -1.89 26.82
CA ASN A 383 9.88 -2.25 25.67
C ASN A 383 10.36 -3.57 25.02
N PHE A 384 10.39 -4.63 25.83
CA PHE A 384 10.72 -5.96 25.34
C PHE A 384 9.71 -6.44 24.30
N SER A 385 10.22 -7.13 23.29
CA SER A 385 9.50 -7.43 22.04
C SER A 385 10.00 -8.73 21.44
N ALA A 386 9.13 -9.40 20.68
CA ALA A 386 9.48 -10.57 19.88
C ALA A 386 9.12 -10.34 18.41
N ILE A 387 9.95 -10.89 17.52
CA ILE A 387 9.66 -10.98 16.09
C ILE A 387 9.06 -12.37 15.81
N LEU A 388 7.95 -12.39 15.07
CA LEU A 388 7.28 -13.59 14.60
C LEU A 388 7.34 -13.68 13.08
N THR A 389 7.21 -14.89 12.55
CA THR A 389 7.10 -15.15 11.12
C THR A 389 6.01 -16.19 10.83
N ALA A 390 5.72 -16.44 9.55
CA ALA A 390 4.79 -17.49 9.16
C ALA A 390 5.43 -18.86 9.43
N SER A 391 4.65 -19.82 9.96
CA SER A 391 5.17 -21.18 10.18
C SER A 391 5.47 -21.90 8.87
N TYR A 392 4.71 -21.59 7.81
CA TYR A 392 4.86 -22.21 6.49
C TYR A 392 5.62 -21.28 5.55
N GLU A 393 6.69 -21.79 4.93
CA GLU A 393 7.52 -21.06 3.96
C GLU A 393 6.72 -20.67 2.70
N ASP A 394 5.78 -21.54 2.27
CA ASP A 394 4.90 -21.33 1.13
C ASP A 394 3.64 -20.49 1.44
N ALA A 395 3.52 -19.92 2.65
CA ALA A 395 2.38 -19.10 3.04
C ALA A 395 2.29 -17.81 2.19
N PRO A 396 1.15 -17.48 1.56
CA PRO A 396 1.01 -16.23 0.80
C PRO A 396 1.11 -14.96 1.67
N PRO A 397 1.39 -13.79 1.06
CA PRO A 397 1.68 -12.56 1.78
C PRO A 397 0.43 -11.85 2.29
N ILE A 398 0.31 -11.67 3.61
CA ILE A 398 -0.82 -11.01 4.28
C ILE A 398 -0.48 -9.66 4.93
N LEU A 399 0.81 -9.35 5.11
CA LEU A 399 1.28 -8.11 5.73
C LEU A 399 1.45 -7.01 4.68
N GLN A 400 1.30 -5.74 5.07
CA GLN A 400 1.39 -4.60 4.14
C GLN A 400 2.74 -4.50 3.41
N TRP A 401 3.82 -4.99 4.03
CA TRP A 401 5.18 -4.98 3.48
C TRP A 401 5.62 -6.33 2.89
N ASP A 402 4.74 -7.33 2.87
CA ASP A 402 5.02 -8.66 2.30
C ASP A 402 4.50 -8.72 0.86
N LYS A 403 5.38 -9.05 -0.09
CA LYS A 403 5.10 -9.12 -1.54
C LYS A 403 5.51 -10.49 -2.07
N GLU A 404 4.82 -10.98 -3.10
CA GLU A 404 5.13 -12.29 -3.69
C GLU A 404 6.55 -12.33 -4.27
N GLU A 405 6.99 -11.23 -4.89
CA GLU A 405 8.30 -11.11 -5.52
C GLU A 405 9.44 -10.92 -4.51
N GLN A 406 9.11 -10.49 -3.30
CA GLN A 406 10.07 -10.26 -2.21
C GLN A 406 9.37 -10.52 -0.87
N ARG A 407 9.44 -11.77 -0.42
CA ARG A 407 8.79 -12.23 0.80
C ARG A 407 9.35 -11.53 2.04
N ASN A 408 8.44 -11.03 2.87
CA ASN A 408 8.71 -10.48 4.20
C ASN A 408 7.55 -10.81 5.16
N PRO A 409 7.39 -12.08 5.54
CA PRO A 409 6.30 -12.51 6.42
C PRO A 409 6.52 -12.11 7.89
N PHE A 410 7.53 -11.32 8.22
CA PHE A 410 7.92 -11.02 9.59
C PHE A 410 7.07 -9.90 10.18
N SER A 411 6.59 -10.11 11.41
CA SER A 411 5.86 -9.14 12.22
C SER A 411 6.41 -9.12 13.63
N TRP A 412 5.90 -8.26 14.51
CA TRP A 412 6.36 -8.18 15.89
C TRP A 412 5.21 -7.85 16.83
N TYR A 413 5.43 -8.10 18.12
CA TYR A 413 4.56 -7.58 19.17
C TYR A 413 5.34 -7.01 20.34
N VAL A 414 4.67 -6.14 21.07
CA VAL A 414 5.13 -5.51 22.32
C VAL A 414 3.96 -5.50 23.31
N TYR A 415 4.26 -5.38 24.61
CA TYR A 415 3.23 -5.13 25.62
C TYR A 415 3.05 -3.61 25.82
N SER A 416 1.80 -3.14 25.78
CA SER A 416 1.48 -1.74 26.01
C SER A 416 1.98 -1.29 27.40
N GLY A 417 2.78 -0.22 27.45
CA GLY A 417 3.41 0.26 28.68
C GLY A 417 4.72 -0.44 29.06
N GLY A 418 5.22 -1.35 28.22
CA GLY A 418 6.42 -2.14 28.48
C GLY A 418 6.16 -3.40 29.32
N SER A 419 7.23 -4.11 29.66
CA SER A 419 7.14 -5.34 30.44
C SER A 419 8.40 -5.58 31.28
N ASN A 420 8.28 -6.43 32.29
CA ASN A 420 9.39 -6.74 33.19
C ASN A 420 10.40 -7.67 32.53
N ALA A 421 11.70 -7.43 32.74
CA ALA A 421 12.81 -8.24 32.23
C ALA A 421 12.65 -9.74 32.55
N SER A 422 12.22 -10.07 33.75
CA SER A 422 12.01 -11.46 34.20
C SER A 422 10.93 -12.21 33.42
N LYS A 423 9.99 -11.50 32.78
CA LYS A 423 8.99 -12.11 31.88
C LYS A 423 9.58 -12.46 30.52
N TRP A 424 10.79 -12.00 30.21
CA TRP A 424 11.49 -12.24 28.96
C TRP A 424 12.72 -13.12 29.15
N ASN A 425 12.83 -13.84 30.27
CA ASN A 425 13.98 -14.68 30.61
C ASN A 425 15.32 -13.91 30.64
N VAL A 426 15.27 -12.60 30.94
CA VAL A 426 16.47 -11.75 31.06
C VAL A 426 16.53 -11.09 32.42
N SER A 427 17.75 -10.88 32.92
CA SER A 427 18.01 -10.19 34.18
C SER A 427 18.41 -8.74 33.94
N THR A 428 18.23 -7.88 34.94
CA THR A 428 18.75 -6.51 34.87
C THR A 428 20.27 -6.50 34.86
N GLY A 429 20.88 -5.56 34.12
CA GLY A 429 22.32 -5.50 33.94
C GLY A 429 22.72 -5.61 32.48
N TYR A 430 24.01 -5.77 32.21
CA TYR A 430 24.48 -5.91 30.83
C TYR A 430 24.19 -7.32 30.31
N GLN A 431 23.39 -7.40 29.25
CA GLN A 431 23.05 -8.62 28.54
C GLN A 431 23.61 -8.56 27.13
N LYS A 432 24.18 -9.65 26.65
CA LYS A 432 24.75 -9.73 25.31
C LYS A 432 23.70 -9.50 24.23
N VAL A 433 24.04 -8.74 23.21
CA VAL A 433 23.24 -8.53 22.00
C VAL A 433 23.71 -9.52 20.94
N THR A 434 22.78 -10.33 20.41
CA THR A 434 23.07 -11.37 19.39
C THR A 434 22.84 -10.88 17.97
N ALA A 435 21.98 -9.87 17.79
CA ALA A 435 21.76 -9.19 16.52
C ALA A 435 21.16 -7.80 16.75
N ILE A 436 21.36 -6.92 15.77
CA ILE A 436 20.61 -5.67 15.63
C ILE A 436 19.91 -5.69 14.29
N THR A 437 18.62 -5.38 14.28
CA THR A 437 17.79 -5.32 13.07
C THR A 437 16.81 -4.16 13.16
N PHE A 438 16.49 -3.54 12.02
CA PHE A 438 15.32 -2.66 11.97
C PHE A 438 14.03 -3.45 12.15
N GLN A 439 12.94 -2.79 12.52
CA GLN A 439 11.64 -3.47 12.51
C GLN A 439 11.31 -4.02 11.11
N PRO A 440 10.62 -5.17 11.01
CA PRO A 440 10.35 -5.84 9.73
C PRO A 440 9.80 -4.96 8.61
N SER A 441 8.96 -3.98 8.92
CA SER A 441 8.38 -3.07 7.92
C SER A 441 9.38 -2.13 7.24
N MET A 442 10.63 -2.07 7.73
CA MET A 442 11.71 -1.21 7.21
C MET A 442 12.75 -1.98 6.39
N TRP A 443 12.60 -3.30 6.22
CA TRP A 443 13.66 -4.13 5.63
C TRP A 443 13.86 -3.92 4.13
N TYR A 444 12.81 -3.59 3.38
CA TYR A 444 12.87 -3.50 1.91
C TYR A 444 12.28 -2.18 1.39
N ASP A 445 11.00 -1.94 1.65
CA ASP A 445 10.31 -0.72 1.21
C ASP A 445 10.12 0.28 2.36
N GLU A 446 9.98 1.56 2.01
CA GLU A 446 9.59 2.61 2.94
C GLU A 446 8.11 2.50 3.32
N ASN A 447 7.82 1.74 4.38
CA ASN A 447 6.51 1.76 5.04
C ASN A 447 6.49 2.81 6.14
N ALA A 448 6.71 4.08 5.79
CA ALA A 448 6.91 5.17 6.75
C ALA A 448 5.74 5.32 7.74
N HIS A 449 4.51 5.04 7.30
CA HIS A 449 3.31 5.03 8.13
C HIS A 449 3.30 3.91 9.18
N GLN A 450 4.22 2.95 9.15
CA GLN A 450 4.42 1.93 10.18
C GLN A 450 5.38 2.38 11.30
N GLY A 451 5.86 3.63 11.22
CA GLY A 451 6.84 4.18 12.16
C GLY A 451 8.23 3.60 11.95
N LYS A 452 9.16 4.02 12.81
CA LYS A 452 10.56 3.56 12.79
C LYS A 452 10.92 2.96 14.14
N ALA A 453 11.61 1.82 14.12
CA ALA A 453 12.19 1.23 15.31
C ALA A 453 13.38 0.33 14.97
N VAL A 454 14.24 0.13 15.97
CA VAL A 454 15.35 -0.82 15.94
C VAL A 454 15.20 -1.81 17.09
N PHE A 455 15.52 -3.07 16.81
CA PHE A 455 15.56 -4.14 17.78
C PHE A 455 17.01 -4.45 18.15
N LEU A 456 17.27 -4.50 19.45
CA LEU A 456 18.46 -5.12 20.04
C LEU A 456 18.05 -6.51 20.50
N ILE A 457 18.40 -7.54 19.74
CA ILE A 457 18.08 -8.94 20.07
C ILE A 457 19.01 -9.39 21.20
N LEU A 458 18.44 -9.89 22.29
CA LEU A 458 19.18 -10.20 23.51
C LEU A 458 19.39 -11.71 23.65
N ASP A 459 20.60 -12.09 24.04
CA ASP A 459 20.94 -13.48 24.28
C ASP A 459 20.06 -14.08 25.38
N GLY A 460 19.47 -15.25 25.11
CA GLY A 460 18.58 -15.96 26.04
C GLY A 460 17.18 -15.35 26.23
N ALA A 461 16.86 -14.22 25.58
CA ALA A 461 15.56 -13.59 25.74
C ALA A 461 14.43 -14.42 25.10
N LYS A 462 13.35 -14.66 25.86
CA LYS A 462 12.13 -15.36 25.42
C LYS A 462 10.93 -14.90 26.22
N ASP A 463 9.81 -14.61 25.57
CA ASP A 463 8.59 -14.20 26.27
C ASP A 463 7.91 -15.37 26.99
N ASN A 464 7.95 -15.37 28.32
CA ASN A 464 7.31 -16.40 29.16
C ASN A 464 5.79 -16.22 29.30
N ARG A 465 5.18 -15.21 28.66
CA ARG A 465 3.73 -14.93 28.69
C ARG A 465 3.06 -14.97 27.32
N PHE A 466 3.76 -15.48 26.31
CA PHE A 466 3.32 -15.49 24.92
C PHE A 466 1.93 -16.13 24.71
N ASN A 467 1.54 -17.10 25.55
CA ASN A 467 0.22 -17.74 25.53
C ASN A 467 -0.96 -16.76 25.68
N SER A 468 -0.74 -15.58 26.25
CA SER A 468 -1.76 -14.53 26.39
C SER A 468 -1.62 -13.39 25.37
N ALA A 469 -0.58 -13.41 24.53
CA ALA A 469 -0.30 -12.35 23.57
C ALA A 469 -1.14 -12.47 22.28
N GLY A 470 -1.71 -13.65 22.04
CA GLY A 470 -2.20 -14.03 20.72
C GLY A 470 -1.04 -14.19 19.72
N ASN A 471 -1.35 -14.56 18.48
CA ASN A 471 -0.31 -14.80 17.48
C ASN A 471 0.19 -13.52 16.76
N ALA A 472 -0.12 -12.35 17.32
CA ALA A 472 0.34 -11.02 16.90
C ALA A 472 0.02 -10.65 15.44
N LEU A 473 -1.05 -11.20 14.85
CA LEU A 473 -1.65 -10.66 13.64
C LEU A 473 -2.58 -9.51 14.01
N PHE A 474 -2.08 -8.28 13.89
CA PHE A 474 -2.87 -7.08 14.16
C PHE A 474 -3.56 -6.56 12.89
N PRO A 475 -4.86 -6.24 12.91
CA PRO A 475 -5.57 -5.65 11.77
C PRO A 475 -4.88 -4.45 11.12
N GLU A 476 -4.15 -3.66 11.91
CA GLU A 476 -3.43 -2.46 11.48
C GLU A 476 -2.28 -2.77 10.50
N ILE A 477 -1.67 -3.96 10.56
CA ILE A 477 -0.51 -4.33 9.73
C ILE A 477 -0.88 -5.23 8.55
N LEU A 478 -2.14 -5.68 8.49
CA LEU A 478 -2.65 -6.53 7.42
C LEU A 478 -2.96 -5.73 6.15
N LYS A 479 -2.91 -6.40 5.00
CA LYS A 479 -3.29 -5.84 3.70
C LYS A 479 -4.75 -5.36 3.70
N SER A 480 -5.03 -4.35 2.88
CA SER A 480 -6.34 -3.71 2.80
C SER A 480 -7.47 -4.64 2.34
N GLU A 481 -7.14 -5.68 1.58
CA GLU A 481 -8.08 -6.72 1.14
C GLU A 481 -8.74 -7.48 2.31
N LEU A 482 -8.05 -7.53 3.46
CA LEU A 482 -8.54 -8.18 4.67
C LEU A 482 -9.36 -7.23 5.57
N ARG A 483 -9.61 -5.99 5.12
CA ARG A 483 -10.27 -4.95 5.94
C ARG A 483 -11.68 -5.35 6.39
N GLU A 484 -12.44 -6.02 5.53
CA GLU A 484 -13.82 -6.42 5.82
C GLU A 484 -13.93 -7.55 6.84
N ILE A 485 -12.84 -8.29 7.10
CA ILE A 485 -12.81 -9.43 8.04
C ILE A 485 -11.90 -9.19 9.25
N ARG A 486 -11.54 -7.92 9.50
CA ARG A 486 -10.64 -7.55 10.60
C ARG A 486 -11.11 -8.01 11.97
N SER A 487 -12.43 -8.01 12.25
CA SER A 487 -12.96 -8.46 13.54
C SER A 487 -12.77 -9.96 13.73
N THR A 488 -12.98 -10.77 12.69
CA THR A 488 -12.69 -12.21 12.74
C THR A 488 -11.19 -12.48 12.89
N LEU A 489 -10.33 -11.78 12.14
CA LEU A 489 -8.88 -11.95 12.24
C LEU A 489 -8.33 -11.51 13.60
N GLU A 490 -8.83 -10.42 14.16
CA GLU A 490 -8.51 -9.98 15.53
C GLU A 490 -8.92 -11.03 16.57
N SER A 491 -10.13 -11.58 16.44
CA SER A 491 -10.63 -12.61 17.35
C SER A 491 -9.83 -13.92 17.25
N TYR A 492 -9.49 -14.34 16.03
CA TYR A 492 -8.63 -15.49 15.78
C TYR A 492 -7.24 -15.27 16.38
N SER A 493 -6.62 -14.12 16.08
CA SER A 493 -5.27 -13.76 16.56
C SER A 493 -5.17 -13.83 18.08
N LYS A 494 -6.19 -13.33 18.81
CA LYS A 494 -6.25 -13.42 20.28
C LYS A 494 -6.28 -14.85 20.84
N GLY A 495 -6.84 -15.81 20.11
CA GLY A 495 -6.96 -17.20 20.55
C GLY A 495 -5.90 -18.14 19.97
N ALA A 496 -5.20 -17.73 18.91
CA ALA A 496 -4.21 -18.53 18.24
C ALA A 496 -2.90 -18.61 19.05
N ALA A 497 -2.33 -19.81 19.11
CA ALA A 497 -1.01 -20.04 19.71
C ALA A 497 0.11 -19.61 18.77
N ILE A 498 1.27 -19.28 19.35
CA ILE A 498 2.53 -19.09 18.62
C ILE A 498 3.32 -20.40 18.70
N GLU A 499 3.76 -20.90 17.56
CA GLU A 499 4.52 -22.15 17.47
C GLU A 499 6.04 -21.91 17.68
N GLU A 500 6.78 -23.01 17.86
CA GLU A 500 8.25 -23.05 17.93
C GLU A 500 8.88 -22.16 19.03
N TYR A 501 8.26 -22.10 20.21
CA TYR A 501 8.80 -21.37 21.36
C TYR A 501 10.23 -21.79 21.76
N ASP A 502 10.56 -23.08 21.65
CA ASP A 502 11.89 -23.60 22.00
C ASP A 502 12.98 -23.08 21.05
N GLU A 503 12.63 -22.72 19.82
CA GLU A 503 13.53 -22.15 18.81
C GLU A 503 13.61 -20.62 18.85
N ALA A 504 12.77 -19.97 19.67
CA ALA A 504 12.70 -18.52 19.75
C ALA A 504 14.07 -17.90 20.06
N SER A 505 14.60 -17.11 19.12
CA SER A 505 15.86 -16.38 19.32
C SER A 505 15.79 -14.91 18.88
N ALA A 506 14.75 -14.49 18.16
CA ALA A 506 14.52 -13.11 17.75
C ALA A 506 13.71 -12.29 18.78
N CYS A 507 14.07 -12.38 20.07
CA CYS A 507 13.48 -11.58 21.15
C CYS A 507 14.49 -10.58 21.72
N GLY A 508 14.02 -9.42 22.17
CA GLY A 508 14.92 -8.41 22.71
C GLY A 508 14.19 -7.13 23.09
N VAL A 509 14.87 -5.99 22.96
CA VAL A 509 14.31 -4.66 23.26
C VAL A 509 14.10 -3.87 21.97
N ARG A 510 12.93 -3.26 21.84
CA ARG A 510 12.56 -2.42 20.68
C ARG A 510 12.62 -0.94 21.04
N LEU A 511 13.53 -0.21 20.39
CA LEU A 511 13.70 1.24 20.54
C LEU A 511 12.96 1.96 19.40
N GLN A 512 11.88 2.67 19.74
CA GLN A 512 11.00 3.33 18.77
C GLN A 512 11.32 4.81 18.60
N TYR A 513 11.28 5.30 17.35
CA TYR A 513 11.36 6.72 17.02
C TYR A 513 10.32 7.58 17.78
N GLY A 514 10.65 8.85 18.02
CA GLY A 514 9.76 9.81 18.67
C GLY A 514 9.76 9.75 20.21
N GLY A 515 10.58 8.88 20.81
CA GLY A 515 10.75 8.79 22.27
C GLY A 515 12.19 9.02 22.72
N THR A 516 12.36 9.43 23.99
CA THR A 516 13.66 9.41 24.66
C THR A 516 13.91 8.01 25.23
N TRP A 517 15.03 7.39 24.87
CA TRP A 517 15.32 6.02 25.28
C TRP A 517 16.22 5.95 26.51
N ASN A 518 17.25 6.80 26.54
CA ASN A 518 18.35 6.68 27.50
C ASN A 518 18.87 5.22 27.58
N ALA A 519 19.04 4.59 26.43
CA ALA A 519 19.47 3.19 26.30
C ALA A 519 20.99 3.10 26.42
N MET A 520 21.49 2.29 27.35
CA MET A 520 22.93 2.16 27.58
C MET A 520 23.43 0.90 26.87
N VAL A 521 24.41 1.06 25.99
CA VAL A 521 25.06 -0.04 25.28
C VAL A 521 26.56 -0.03 25.57
N ARG A 522 27.11 -1.18 25.92
CA ARG A 522 28.55 -1.38 26.04
C ARG A 522 29.03 -2.04 24.76
N VAL A 523 30.02 -1.44 24.12
CA VAL A 523 30.59 -1.92 22.86
C VAL A 523 32.05 -2.25 23.07
N THR A 524 32.42 -3.46 22.69
CA THR A 524 33.82 -3.89 22.60
C THR A 524 34.24 -3.83 21.13
N THR A 525 35.36 -3.14 20.89
CA THR A 525 36.04 -3.07 19.60
C THR A 525 37.47 -3.59 19.76
N LYS A 526 38.24 -3.63 18.68
CA LYS A 526 39.66 -4.00 18.71
C LYS A 526 40.52 -3.14 19.64
N THR A 527 40.11 -1.90 19.91
CA THR A 527 40.90 -0.93 20.69
C THR A 527 40.49 -0.89 22.16
N GLY A 528 39.35 -1.47 22.53
CA GLY A 528 38.88 -1.51 23.91
C GLY A 528 37.36 -1.56 24.03
N THR A 529 36.89 -1.37 25.26
CA THR A 529 35.47 -1.35 25.60
C THR A 529 35.04 0.05 25.99
N ALA A 530 33.94 0.54 25.42
CA ALA A 530 33.34 1.83 25.76
C ALA A 530 31.83 1.69 26.01
N VAL A 531 31.27 2.60 26.80
CA VAL A 531 29.83 2.67 27.07
C VAL A 531 29.23 3.87 26.33
N TYR A 532 28.13 3.65 25.65
CA TYR A 532 27.39 4.66 24.90
C TYR A 532 25.96 4.77 25.44
N LYS A 533 25.47 6.00 25.51
CA LYS A 533 24.08 6.31 25.83
C LYS A 533 23.36 6.73 24.55
N LEU A 534 22.45 5.89 24.07
CA LEU A 534 21.55 6.16 22.98
C LEU A 534 20.33 6.93 23.53
N ASP A 535 20.26 8.22 23.27
CA ASP A 535 19.22 9.09 23.83
C ASP A 535 17.96 9.12 22.96
N ARG A 536 18.10 9.14 21.64
CA ARG A 536 17.00 9.14 20.65
C ARG A 536 17.47 8.62 19.29
N TRP A 537 16.56 8.63 18.31
CA TRP A 537 16.83 8.13 16.95
C TRP A 537 17.85 8.98 16.16
N ASP A 538 17.59 10.29 16.01
CA ASP A 538 18.37 11.22 15.17
C ASP A 538 19.10 12.32 15.93
#